data_AF-A0A7W1HVC1-F1
#
_entry.id   AF-A0A7W1HVC1-F1
#
_cell.length_a   1.000
_cell.length_b   1.000
_cell.length_c   1.000
_cell.angle_alpha   90.00
_cell.angle_beta   90.00
_cell.angle_gamma   90.00
#
_symmetry.space_group_name_H-M   'P 1'
#
loop_
_entity.id
_entity.type
_entity.pdbx_description
1 polymer ?
#
loop_
_entity_poly.entity_id
_entity_poly.type
_entity_poly.pdbx_seq_one_letter_code
_entity_poly.pdbx_strand_id
1 'polypeptide(L)'
;MESKQTHTAARQSNFDSFTVYDRESELALKRLDALLAANAETVREKILFSSEREKTEAAMMKNPLSPEQTFAYFGLLLGSFPPAAMFLRFLIDSRGLRNDDIWILGIVAIVNIISAVVGYFSGKFIGKIVRELEKEPWLLMVCTLPFIGIFWGILAGGAGGIIIFVIGAFFGAILGGAVGGAALPAFTIFHRLLKKGDVVDRKHFLPLAFGITFIICGFILGL
;
A
#
# COMPACT_ATOMS: atom_id res chain seq x y z
N MET A 1 44.74 41.80 83.92
CA MET A 1 44.56 40.73 82.92
C MET A 1 43.48 41.19 81.96
N GLU A 2 43.87 41.70 80.80
CA GLU A 2 42.96 42.23 79.79
C GLU A 2 42.51 41.12 78.84
N SER A 3 41.20 40.92 78.75
CA SER A 3 40.55 39.98 77.82
C SER A 3 40.38 40.65 76.46
N LYS A 4 41.13 40.19 75.45
CA LYS A 4 40.95 40.61 74.06
C LYS A 4 39.82 39.79 73.43
N GLN A 5 38.70 40.44 73.16
CA GLN A 5 37.62 39.88 72.32
C GLN A 5 37.98 40.06 70.84
N THR A 6 38.16 38.97 70.12
CA THR A 6 38.26 38.95 68.66
C THR A 6 36.86 38.91 68.04
N HIS A 7 36.50 39.96 67.31
CA HIS A 7 35.33 39.99 66.44
C HIS A 7 35.59 39.14 65.19
N THR A 8 34.96 37.97 65.11
CA THR A 8 34.90 37.18 63.88
C THR A 8 33.80 37.75 62.98
N ALA A 9 34.18 38.36 61.86
CA ALA A 9 33.25 38.83 60.85
C ALA A 9 32.46 37.65 60.24
N ALA A 10 31.14 37.71 60.34
CA ALA A 10 30.24 36.74 59.72
C ALA A 10 30.33 36.87 58.19
N ARG A 11 31.01 35.92 57.54
CA ARG A 11 31.05 35.79 56.08
C ARG A 11 29.71 35.19 55.61
N GLN A 12 28.82 36.02 55.06
CA GLN A 12 27.67 35.54 54.31
C GLN A 12 28.17 34.80 53.07
N SER A 13 28.12 33.47 53.10
CA SER A 13 28.31 32.62 51.94
C SER A 13 27.06 32.71 51.07
N ASN A 14 27.09 33.57 50.04
CA ASN A 14 26.13 33.51 48.95
C ASN A 14 26.25 32.14 48.25
N PHE A 15 25.34 31.23 48.59
CA PHE A 15 25.26 29.86 48.08
C PHE A 15 24.36 29.75 46.83
N ASP A 16 24.08 30.85 46.13
CA ASP A 16 23.17 30.87 44.97
C ASP A 16 23.84 30.54 43.63
N SER A 17 25.15 30.26 43.58
CA SER A 17 25.85 29.98 42.33
C SER A 17 25.63 28.56 41.78
N PHE A 18 25.16 27.61 42.60
CA PHE A 18 24.94 26.22 42.15
C PHE A 18 23.58 25.99 41.47
N THR A 19 22.56 26.80 41.77
CA THR A 19 21.21 26.64 41.19
C THR A 19 21.10 27.16 39.76
N VAL A 20 22.00 28.08 39.35
CA VAL A 20 22.03 28.63 37.99
C VAL A 20 22.61 27.64 36.99
N TYR A 21 23.63 26.87 37.39
CA TYR A 21 24.28 25.87 36.53
C TYR A 21 23.35 24.69 36.19
N ASP A 22 22.51 24.27 37.13
CA ASP A 22 21.54 23.18 36.93
C ASP A 22 20.38 23.58 36.00
N ARG A 23 19.97 24.86 36.00
CA ARG A 23 18.92 25.32 35.07
C ARG A 23 19.41 25.42 33.64
N GLU A 24 20.64 25.83 33.42
CA GLU A 24 21.22 25.92 32.07
C GLU A 24 21.45 24.53 31.47
N SER A 25 21.86 23.55 32.28
CA SER A 25 22.05 22.17 31.85
C SER A 25 20.72 21.50 31.44
N GLU A 26 19.65 21.67 32.21
CA GLU A 26 18.31 21.18 31.85
C GLU A 26 17.78 21.81 30.56
N LEU A 27 17.99 23.12 30.37
CA LEU A 27 17.51 23.84 29.20
C LEU A 27 18.32 23.47 27.94
N ALA A 28 19.62 23.21 28.09
CA ALA A 28 20.47 22.68 27.04
C ALA A 28 20.03 21.27 26.61
N LEU A 29 19.73 20.39 27.57
CA LEU A 29 19.22 19.03 27.29
C LEU A 29 17.89 19.08 26.52
N LYS A 30 16.93 19.92 26.95
CA LYS A 30 15.65 20.09 26.23
C LYS A 30 15.83 20.59 24.79
N ARG A 31 16.77 21.50 24.54
CA ARG A 31 17.09 21.97 23.19
C ARG A 31 17.74 20.89 22.35
N LEU A 32 18.66 20.12 22.94
CA LEU A 32 19.30 18.99 22.25
C LEU A 32 18.25 17.93 21.85
N ASP A 33 17.36 17.56 22.76
CA ASP A 33 16.26 16.63 22.47
C ASP A 33 15.34 17.14 21.35
N ALA A 34 15.00 18.43 21.38
CA ALA A 34 14.21 19.05 20.33
C ALA A 34 14.92 19.02 18.96
N LEU A 35 16.23 19.29 18.94
CA LEU A 35 17.04 19.22 17.71
C LEU A 35 17.20 17.79 17.20
N LEU A 36 17.37 16.81 18.10
CA LEU A 36 17.43 15.40 17.73
C LEU A 36 16.09 14.92 17.15
N ALA A 37 14.96 15.33 17.75
CA ALA A 37 13.63 15.06 17.24
C ALA A 37 13.42 15.68 15.86
N ALA A 38 13.78 16.95 15.66
CA ALA A 38 13.67 17.63 14.38
C ALA A 38 14.59 17.01 13.30
N ASN A 39 15.79 16.58 13.67
CA ASN A 39 16.71 15.93 12.75
C ASN A 39 16.21 14.51 12.39
N ALA A 40 15.65 13.76 13.34
CA ALA A 40 15.00 12.48 13.07
C ALA A 40 13.80 12.62 12.13
N GLU A 41 13.00 13.67 12.28
CA GLU A 41 11.89 13.99 11.38
C GLU A 41 12.40 14.36 9.98
N THR A 42 13.44 15.19 9.88
CA THR A 42 14.07 15.56 8.61
C THR A 42 14.66 14.35 7.89
N VAL A 43 15.29 13.42 8.63
CA VAL A 43 15.81 12.16 8.08
C VAL A 43 14.66 11.28 7.58
N ARG A 44 13.55 11.18 8.31
CA ARG A 44 12.35 10.46 7.84
C ARG A 44 11.79 11.06 6.55
N GLU A 45 11.71 12.38 6.45
CA GLU A 45 11.25 13.05 5.23
C GLU A 45 12.20 12.80 4.04
N LYS A 46 13.52 12.85 4.27
CA LYS A 46 14.52 12.55 3.23
C LYS A 46 14.51 11.10 2.77
N ILE A 47 14.12 10.16 3.65
CA ILE A 47 13.94 8.75 3.28
C ILE A 47 12.69 8.57 2.39
N LEU A 48 11.65 9.38 2.61
CA LEU A 48 10.38 9.28 1.88
C LEU A 48 10.40 9.99 0.51
N PHE A 49 11.15 11.08 0.37
CA PHE A 49 11.20 11.88 -0.86
C PHE A 49 12.62 12.02 -1.36
N SER A 50 12.83 11.65 -2.64
CA SER A 50 14.16 11.74 -3.27
C SER A 50 14.55 13.18 -3.60
N SER A 51 13.57 14.09 -3.73
CA SER A 51 13.80 15.50 -4.03
C SER A 51 12.75 16.43 -3.41
N GLU A 52 13.13 17.70 -3.15
CA GLU A 52 12.20 18.76 -2.70
C GLU A 52 11.05 18.98 -3.69
N ARG A 53 11.32 18.80 -4.98
CA ARG A 53 10.29 18.86 -6.02
C ARG A 53 9.24 17.77 -5.83
N GLU A 54 9.68 16.54 -5.52
CA GLU A 54 8.80 15.41 -5.24
C GLU A 54 7.97 15.63 -3.97
N LYS A 55 8.57 16.22 -2.92
CA LYS A 55 7.86 16.64 -1.70
C LYS A 55 6.77 17.66 -2.01
N THR A 56 7.08 18.67 -2.83
CA THR A 56 6.11 19.70 -3.22
C THR A 56 5.00 19.12 -4.10
N GLU A 57 5.34 18.25 -5.06
CA GLU A 57 4.37 17.55 -5.91
C GLU A 57 3.45 16.63 -5.09
N ALA A 58 3.99 15.91 -4.10
CA ALA A 58 3.21 15.09 -3.18
C ALA A 58 2.29 15.91 -2.27
N ALA A 59 2.77 17.04 -1.74
CA ALA A 59 1.97 17.96 -0.94
C ALA A 59 0.81 18.60 -1.72
N MET A 60 0.97 18.75 -3.04
CA MET A 60 -0.08 19.25 -3.94
C MET A 60 -1.09 18.16 -4.37
N MET A 61 -0.89 16.89 -3.99
CA MET A 61 -1.84 15.82 -4.33
C MET A 61 -3.12 15.94 -3.51
N LYS A 62 -4.26 15.99 -4.21
CA LYS A 62 -5.58 16.14 -3.56
C LYS A 62 -6.01 14.86 -2.82
N ASN A 63 -5.65 13.68 -3.35
CA ASN A 63 -6.00 12.38 -2.80
C ASN A 63 -4.85 11.38 -2.99
N PRO A 64 -3.81 11.43 -2.15
CA PRO A 64 -2.72 10.46 -2.19
C PRO A 64 -3.24 9.08 -1.74
N LEU A 65 -2.92 8.04 -2.50
CA LEU A 65 -3.18 6.65 -2.15
C LEU A 65 -1.87 5.98 -1.74
N SER A 66 -1.91 5.24 -0.62
CA SER A 66 -0.78 4.41 -0.22
C SER A 66 -0.64 3.19 -1.16
N PRO A 67 0.52 2.51 -1.22
CA PRO A 67 0.69 1.33 -2.03
C PRO A 67 -0.32 0.24 -1.63
N GLU A 68 -0.52 0.03 -0.34
CA GLU A 68 -1.46 -0.98 0.17
C GLU A 68 -2.91 -0.68 -0.26
N GLN A 69 -3.32 0.59 -0.27
CA GLN A 69 -4.64 0.99 -0.77
C GLN A 69 -4.75 0.83 -2.29
N THR A 70 -3.69 1.20 -3.01
CA THR A 70 -3.60 1.13 -4.47
C THR A 70 -3.72 -0.31 -4.95
N PHE A 71 -2.96 -1.23 -4.37
CA PHE A 71 -3.04 -2.66 -4.67
C PHE A 71 -4.35 -3.29 -4.17
N ALA A 72 -4.95 -2.81 -3.09
CA ALA A 72 -6.28 -3.26 -2.65
C ALA A 72 -7.37 -2.91 -3.66
N TYR A 73 -7.41 -1.66 -4.14
CA TYR A 73 -8.37 -1.26 -5.16
C TYR A 73 -8.12 -1.96 -6.50
N PHE A 74 -6.86 -2.12 -6.90
CA PHE A 74 -6.52 -2.91 -8.09
C PHE A 74 -6.98 -4.37 -7.95
N GLY A 75 -6.79 -4.96 -6.77
CA GLY A 75 -7.30 -6.29 -6.45
C GLY A 75 -8.81 -6.42 -6.47
N LEU A 76 -9.53 -5.40 -6.02
CA LEU A 76 -10.98 -5.35 -6.14
C LEU A 76 -11.41 -5.35 -7.62
N LEU A 77 -10.72 -4.59 -8.47
CA LEU A 77 -11.02 -4.54 -9.91
C LEU A 77 -10.72 -5.89 -10.58
N LEU A 78 -9.54 -6.47 -10.34
CA LEU A 78 -9.18 -7.78 -10.87
C LEU A 78 -10.02 -8.92 -10.31
N GLY A 79 -10.54 -8.78 -9.09
CA GLY A 79 -11.48 -9.72 -8.50
C GLY A 79 -12.90 -9.61 -9.05
N SER A 80 -13.30 -8.48 -9.62
CA SER A 80 -14.69 -8.23 -10.05
C SER A 80 -14.89 -8.21 -11.57
N PHE A 81 -13.96 -7.63 -12.33
CA PHE A 81 -14.17 -7.45 -13.77
C PHE A 81 -13.84 -8.71 -14.60
N PRO A 82 -12.72 -9.42 -14.39
CA PRO A 82 -12.44 -10.65 -15.13
C PRO A 82 -13.50 -11.75 -14.93
N PRO A 83 -13.98 -12.05 -13.70
CA PRO A 83 -15.09 -12.99 -13.54
C PRO A 83 -16.36 -12.52 -14.23
N ALA A 84 -16.74 -11.24 -14.06
CA ALA A 84 -17.90 -10.68 -14.75
C ALA A 84 -17.78 -10.76 -16.28
N ALA A 85 -16.59 -10.56 -16.84
CA ALA A 85 -16.31 -10.70 -18.27
C ALA A 85 -16.45 -12.15 -18.75
N MET A 86 -15.96 -13.13 -17.98
CA MET A 86 -16.16 -14.55 -18.28
C MET A 86 -17.63 -14.92 -18.31
N PHE A 87 -18.41 -14.43 -17.33
CA PHE A 87 -19.85 -14.67 -17.31
C PHE A 87 -20.58 -13.95 -18.44
N LEU A 88 -20.20 -12.72 -18.76
CA LEU A 88 -20.75 -12.00 -19.91
C LEU A 88 -20.49 -12.76 -21.21
N ARG A 89 -19.27 -13.28 -21.39
CA ARG A 89 -18.92 -14.14 -22.52
C ARG A 89 -19.83 -15.37 -22.58
N PHE A 90 -20.00 -16.05 -21.45
CA PHE A 90 -20.87 -17.22 -21.34
C PHE A 90 -22.34 -16.90 -21.69
N LEU A 91 -22.86 -15.74 -21.26
CA LEU A 91 -24.23 -15.31 -21.58
C LEU A 91 -24.42 -15.01 -23.08
N ILE A 92 -23.42 -14.38 -23.72
CA ILE A 92 -23.43 -14.12 -25.16
C ILE A 92 -23.43 -15.44 -25.93
N ASP A 93 -22.59 -16.39 -25.53
CA ASP A 93 -22.46 -17.69 -26.21
C ASP A 93 -23.70 -18.58 -26.00
N SER A 94 -24.43 -18.42 -24.89
CA SER A 94 -25.60 -19.26 -24.54
C SER A 94 -26.91 -18.90 -25.27
N ARG A 95 -26.91 -17.93 -26.20
CA ARG A 95 -28.07 -17.52 -27.03
C ARG A 95 -29.35 -17.12 -26.27
N GLY A 96 -29.21 -16.55 -25.07
CA GLY A 96 -30.29 -15.91 -24.31
C GLY A 96 -30.62 -16.59 -22.98
N LEU A 97 -30.96 -15.79 -21.98
CA LEU A 97 -31.38 -16.24 -20.66
C LEU A 97 -32.83 -16.71 -20.72
N ARG A 98 -33.10 -17.97 -20.38
CA ARG A 98 -34.47 -18.38 -20.05
C ARG A 98 -34.79 -17.89 -18.65
N ASN A 99 -36.07 -17.69 -18.32
CA ASN A 99 -36.48 -17.33 -16.96
C ASN A 99 -36.02 -18.39 -15.93
N ASP A 100 -35.81 -19.62 -16.37
CA ASP A 100 -35.29 -20.72 -15.57
C ASP A 100 -33.80 -20.53 -15.18
N ASP A 101 -33.08 -19.60 -15.80
CA ASP A 101 -31.63 -19.36 -15.60
C ASP A 101 -31.34 -18.19 -14.63
N ILE A 102 -32.37 -17.55 -14.07
CA ILE A 102 -32.21 -16.39 -13.17
C ILE A 102 -31.36 -16.74 -11.94
N TRP A 103 -31.43 -17.98 -11.43
CA TRP A 103 -30.60 -18.42 -10.31
C TRP A 103 -29.09 -18.41 -10.62
N ILE A 104 -28.71 -18.60 -11.89
CA ILE A 104 -27.31 -18.54 -12.35
C ILE A 104 -26.76 -17.13 -12.14
N LEU A 105 -27.54 -16.09 -12.46
CA LEU A 105 -27.15 -14.70 -12.21
C LEU A 105 -26.91 -14.43 -10.71
N GLY A 106 -27.72 -15.04 -9.83
CA GLY A 106 -27.53 -14.96 -8.38
C GLY A 106 -26.20 -15.55 -7.93
N ILE A 107 -25.86 -16.76 -8.40
CA ILE A 107 -24.57 -17.41 -8.10
C ILE A 107 -23.41 -16.59 -8.65
N VAL A 108 -23.52 -16.10 -9.88
CA VAL A 108 -22.52 -15.25 -10.52
C VAL A 108 -22.25 -13.98 -9.70
N ALA A 109 -23.31 -13.31 -9.24
CA ALA A 109 -23.18 -12.13 -8.41
C ALA A 109 -22.43 -12.45 -7.10
N ILE A 110 -22.77 -13.56 -6.44
CA ILE A 110 -22.10 -14.01 -5.21
C ILE A 110 -20.61 -14.29 -5.45
N VAL A 111 -20.29 -15.05 -6.51
CA VAL A 111 -18.92 -15.36 -6.90
C VAL A 111 -18.13 -14.09 -7.16
N ASN A 112 -18.74 -13.13 -7.85
CA ASN A 112 -18.10 -11.86 -8.18
C ASN A 112 -17.83 -11.02 -6.92
N ILE A 113 -18.79 -10.96 -6.00
CA ILE A 113 -18.64 -10.25 -4.73
C ILE A 113 -17.51 -10.88 -3.91
N ILE A 114 -17.49 -12.21 -3.77
CA ILE A 114 -16.46 -12.89 -2.97
C ILE A 114 -15.08 -12.71 -3.62
N SER A 115 -14.99 -12.85 -4.94
CA SER A 115 -13.75 -12.63 -5.68
C SER A 115 -13.25 -11.18 -5.52
N ALA A 116 -14.14 -10.19 -5.56
CA ALA A 116 -13.82 -8.79 -5.34
C ALA A 116 -13.34 -8.52 -3.90
N VAL A 117 -14.02 -9.10 -2.90
CA VAL A 117 -13.66 -8.96 -1.48
C VAL A 117 -12.30 -9.61 -1.20
N VAL A 118 -12.11 -10.85 -1.66
CA VAL A 118 -10.83 -11.57 -1.51
C VAL A 118 -9.73 -10.83 -2.26
N GLY A 119 -9.99 -10.36 -3.48
CA GLY A 119 -9.07 -9.52 -4.24
C GLY A 119 -8.67 -8.24 -3.51
N TYR A 120 -9.62 -7.55 -2.87
CA TYR A 120 -9.35 -6.36 -2.07
C TYR A 120 -8.45 -6.63 -0.86
N PHE A 121 -8.78 -7.65 -0.06
CA PHE A 121 -8.01 -7.98 1.14
C PHE A 121 -6.63 -8.55 0.83
N SER A 122 -6.55 -9.49 -0.11
CA SER A 122 -5.28 -10.04 -0.58
C SER A 122 -4.43 -8.97 -1.26
N GLY A 123 -5.04 -8.04 -2.00
CA GLY A 123 -4.37 -6.89 -2.60
C GLY A 123 -3.65 -6.00 -1.58
N LYS A 124 -4.21 -5.80 -0.38
CA LYS A 124 -3.50 -5.09 0.72
C LYS A 124 -2.22 -5.81 1.12
N PHE A 125 -2.26 -7.14 1.19
CA PHE A 125 -1.11 -7.96 1.55
C PHE A 125 -0.05 -7.94 0.45
N ILE A 126 -0.45 -8.10 -0.80
CA ILE A 126 0.45 -7.98 -1.95
C ILE A 126 1.08 -6.59 -2.03
N GLY A 127 0.31 -5.52 -1.76
CA GLY A 127 0.86 -4.16 -1.73
C GLY A 127 2.00 -3.99 -0.72
N LYS A 128 1.92 -4.65 0.44
CA LYS A 128 3.03 -4.67 1.41
C LYS A 128 4.25 -5.41 0.88
N ILE A 129 4.06 -6.59 0.27
CA ILE A 129 5.15 -7.37 -0.33
C ILE A 129 5.82 -6.57 -1.45
N VAL A 130 5.03 -5.97 -2.34
CA VAL A 130 5.53 -5.17 -3.46
C VAL A 130 6.29 -3.95 -2.94
N ARG A 131 5.82 -3.28 -1.88
CA ARG A 131 6.52 -2.16 -1.26
C ARG A 131 7.92 -2.54 -0.75
N GLU A 132 8.06 -3.73 -0.17
CA GLU A 132 9.39 -4.23 0.25
C GLU A 132 10.24 -4.62 -0.97
N LEU A 133 9.63 -5.26 -1.97
CA LEU A 133 10.31 -5.66 -3.21
C LEU A 133 10.76 -4.46 -4.05
N GLU A 134 10.10 -3.31 -3.95
CA GLU A 134 10.50 -2.08 -4.66
C GLU A 134 11.84 -1.52 -4.17
N LYS A 135 12.29 -1.91 -2.96
CA LYS A 135 13.62 -1.55 -2.41
C LYS A 135 14.75 -2.36 -3.02
N GLU A 136 14.43 -3.51 -3.60
CA GLU A 136 15.38 -4.42 -4.26
C GLU A 136 15.78 -3.93 -5.67
N PRO A 137 16.87 -4.45 -6.26
CA PRO A 137 17.27 -4.06 -7.61
C PRO A 137 16.17 -4.37 -8.62
N TRP A 138 16.03 -3.47 -9.60
CA TRP A 138 14.98 -3.52 -10.63
C TRP A 138 14.81 -4.89 -11.28
N LEU A 139 15.93 -5.56 -11.58
CA LEU A 139 15.93 -6.87 -12.25
C LEU A 139 15.32 -7.96 -11.36
N LEU A 140 15.64 -7.96 -10.06
CA LEU A 140 15.07 -8.90 -9.09
C LEU A 140 13.58 -8.64 -8.90
N MET A 141 13.18 -7.37 -8.82
CA MET A 141 11.77 -6.99 -8.72
C MET A 141 10.98 -7.51 -9.93
N VAL A 142 11.40 -7.19 -11.16
CA VAL A 142 10.70 -7.62 -12.39
C VAL A 142 10.66 -9.14 -12.53
N CYS A 143 11.73 -9.85 -12.12
CA CYS A 143 11.76 -11.31 -12.16
C CYS A 143 10.84 -11.95 -11.11
N THR A 144 10.70 -11.33 -9.93
CA THR A 144 9.90 -11.89 -8.81
C THR A 144 8.41 -11.56 -8.93
N LEU A 145 8.05 -10.41 -9.52
CA LEU A 145 6.66 -9.95 -9.64
C LEU A 145 5.71 -10.95 -10.32
N PRO A 146 6.07 -11.65 -11.43
CA PRO A 146 5.21 -12.64 -12.04
C PRO A 146 4.83 -13.78 -11.08
N PHE A 147 5.77 -14.25 -10.24
CA PHE A 147 5.50 -15.31 -9.27
C PHE A 147 4.55 -14.86 -8.17
N ILE A 148 4.74 -13.64 -7.67
CA ILE A 148 3.82 -13.01 -6.70
C ILE A 148 2.44 -12.84 -7.34
N GLY A 149 2.40 -12.41 -8.61
CA GLY A 149 1.18 -12.26 -9.38
C GLY A 149 0.43 -13.57 -9.58
N ILE A 150 1.14 -14.65 -9.93
CA ILE A 150 0.57 -15.99 -10.07
C ILE A 150 0.00 -16.46 -8.73
N PHE A 151 0.78 -16.35 -7.65
CA PHE A 151 0.32 -16.74 -6.31
C PHE A 151 -0.94 -15.97 -5.90
N TRP A 152 -0.93 -14.66 -6.09
CA TRP A 152 -2.07 -13.81 -5.79
C TRP A 152 -3.31 -14.14 -6.62
N GLY A 153 -3.10 -14.36 -7.92
CA GLY A 153 -4.15 -14.75 -8.85
C GLY A 153 -4.77 -16.11 -8.51
N ILE A 154 -3.95 -17.08 -8.10
CA ILE A 154 -4.43 -18.39 -7.60
C ILE A 154 -5.31 -18.22 -6.37
N LEU A 155 -4.90 -17.39 -5.41
CA LEU A 155 -5.69 -17.14 -4.20
C LEU A 155 -7.03 -16.48 -4.50
N ALA A 156 -7.02 -15.41 -5.31
CA ALA A 156 -8.24 -14.67 -5.64
C ALA A 156 -9.19 -15.49 -6.54
N GLY A 157 -8.67 -16.10 -7.61
CA GLY A 157 -9.44 -16.91 -8.54
C GLY A 157 -9.91 -18.23 -7.94
N GLY A 158 -9.08 -18.87 -7.11
CA GLY A 158 -9.44 -20.09 -6.39
C GLY A 158 -10.57 -19.85 -5.39
N ALA A 159 -10.52 -18.75 -4.63
CA ALA A 159 -11.58 -18.42 -3.66
C ALA A 159 -12.95 -18.20 -4.34
N GLY A 160 -12.97 -17.53 -5.50
CA GLY A 160 -14.19 -17.40 -6.31
C GLY A 160 -14.69 -18.75 -6.86
N GLY A 161 -13.76 -19.59 -7.34
CA GLY A 161 -14.09 -20.88 -7.95
C GLY A 161 -14.64 -21.92 -6.96
N ILE A 162 -14.21 -21.90 -5.70
CA ILE A 162 -14.69 -22.81 -4.63
C ILE A 162 -16.22 -22.74 -4.48
N ILE A 163 -16.82 -21.56 -4.69
CA ILE A 163 -18.27 -21.34 -4.55
C ILE A 163 -19.04 -22.08 -5.64
N ILE A 164 -18.47 -22.18 -6.84
CA ILE A 164 -19.15 -22.81 -7.96
C ILE A 164 -19.08 -24.32 -7.78
N PHE A 165 -17.88 -24.91 -7.62
CA PHE A 165 -17.62 -26.32 -7.25
C PHE A 165 -16.11 -26.50 -7.02
N VAL A 166 -15.66 -27.62 -6.42
CA VAL A 166 -14.22 -27.93 -6.24
C VAL A 166 -13.45 -27.90 -7.57
N ILE A 167 -14.08 -28.33 -8.67
CA ILE A 167 -13.50 -28.25 -10.03
C ILE A 167 -13.37 -26.79 -10.48
N GLY A 168 -14.35 -25.94 -10.16
CA GLY A 168 -14.31 -24.51 -10.44
C GLY A 168 -13.13 -23.80 -9.75
N ALA A 169 -12.75 -24.24 -8.55
CA ALA A 169 -11.58 -23.73 -7.85
C ALA A 169 -10.27 -23.98 -8.62
N PHE A 170 -10.13 -25.15 -9.26
CA PHE A 170 -8.95 -25.47 -10.05
C PHE A 170 -8.82 -24.59 -11.30
N PHE A 171 -9.89 -24.47 -12.10
CA PHE A 171 -9.88 -23.60 -13.27
C PHE A 171 -9.75 -22.12 -12.89
N GLY A 172 -10.45 -21.69 -11.83
CA GLY A 172 -10.34 -20.35 -11.28
C GLY A 172 -8.93 -20.01 -10.82
N ALA A 173 -8.24 -20.96 -10.17
CA ALA A 173 -6.85 -20.80 -9.78
C ALA A 173 -5.89 -20.68 -10.98
N ILE A 174 -6.06 -21.52 -12.01
CA ILE A 174 -5.23 -21.46 -13.23
C ILE A 174 -5.42 -20.13 -13.96
N LEU A 175 -6.66 -19.77 -14.26
CA LEU A 175 -6.98 -18.53 -14.97
C LEU A 175 -6.59 -17.31 -14.13
N GLY A 176 -6.91 -17.33 -12.84
CA GLY A 176 -6.51 -16.29 -11.89
C GLY A 176 -5.00 -16.13 -11.85
N GLY A 177 -4.25 -17.23 -11.75
CA GLY A 177 -2.79 -17.23 -11.76
C GLY A 177 -2.20 -16.66 -13.05
N ALA A 178 -2.73 -17.05 -14.21
CA ALA A 178 -2.29 -16.50 -15.49
C ALA A 178 -2.54 -14.98 -15.59
N VAL A 179 -3.75 -14.55 -15.22
CA VAL A 179 -4.13 -13.13 -15.20
C VAL A 179 -3.27 -12.34 -14.21
N GLY A 180 -3.14 -12.83 -12.97
CA GLY A 180 -2.35 -12.17 -11.93
C GLY A 180 -0.86 -12.10 -12.27
N GLY A 181 -0.32 -13.15 -12.89
CA GLY A 181 1.07 -13.22 -13.34
C GLY A 181 1.43 -12.18 -14.40
N ALA A 182 0.48 -11.78 -15.25
CA ALA A 182 0.67 -10.72 -16.24
C ALA A 182 0.29 -9.33 -15.69
N ALA A 183 -0.82 -9.24 -14.97
CA ALA A 183 -1.38 -7.98 -14.50
C ALA A 183 -0.53 -7.32 -13.42
N LEU A 184 0.02 -8.10 -12.47
CA LEU A 184 0.79 -7.55 -11.36
C LEU A 184 2.12 -6.91 -11.82
N PRO A 185 2.96 -7.57 -12.65
CA PRO A 185 4.17 -6.92 -13.16
C PRO A 185 3.87 -5.65 -13.96
N ALA A 186 2.89 -5.71 -14.86
CA ALA A 186 2.49 -4.55 -15.66
C ALA A 186 2.07 -3.39 -14.75
N PHE A 187 1.17 -3.65 -13.80
CA PHE A 187 0.69 -2.64 -12.88
C PHE A 187 1.81 -2.07 -12.01
N THR A 188 2.66 -2.91 -11.42
CA THR A 188 3.75 -2.45 -10.54
C THR A 188 4.79 -1.61 -11.29
N ILE A 189 5.13 -1.96 -12.54
CA ILE A 189 6.05 -1.16 -13.36
C ILE A 189 5.49 0.24 -13.58
N PHE A 190 4.24 0.35 -14.03
CA PHE A 190 3.61 1.66 -14.24
C PHE A 190 3.38 2.42 -12.93
N HIS A 191 2.99 1.72 -11.86
CA HIS A 191 2.87 2.30 -10.52
C HIS A 191 4.17 2.94 -10.07
N ARG A 192 5.30 2.24 -10.22
CA ARG A 192 6.63 2.74 -9.87
C ARG A 192 7.06 3.93 -10.71
N LEU A 193 6.62 4.02 -11.98
CA LEU A 193 6.91 5.16 -12.85
C LEU A 193 6.05 6.40 -12.52
N LEU A 194 4.85 6.19 -11.98
CA LEU A 194 3.88 7.26 -11.70
C LEU A 194 3.89 7.75 -10.25
N LYS A 195 4.46 6.96 -9.33
CA LYS A 195 4.53 7.33 -7.90
C LYS A 195 5.47 8.51 -7.66
N LYS A 196 5.14 9.27 -6.62
CA LYS A 196 5.96 10.38 -6.08
C LYS A 196 6.20 10.07 -4.61
N GLY A 197 7.42 9.67 -4.28
CA GLY A 197 7.76 9.01 -3.02
C GLY A 197 7.06 7.66 -2.92
N ASP A 198 6.32 7.47 -1.83
CA ASP A 198 5.57 6.25 -1.53
C ASP A 198 4.08 6.33 -1.92
N VAL A 199 3.63 7.41 -2.58
CA VAL A 199 2.21 7.63 -2.87
C VAL A 199 1.92 7.89 -4.35
N VAL A 200 0.70 7.56 -4.77
CA VAL A 200 0.18 7.84 -6.11
C VAL A 200 -1.11 8.66 -6.00
N ASP A 201 -1.25 9.69 -6.83
CA ASP A 201 -2.50 10.44 -6.94
C ASP A 201 -3.58 9.57 -7.61
N ARG A 202 -4.77 9.52 -7.01
CA ARG A 202 -5.92 8.75 -7.50
C ARG A 202 -6.23 8.99 -8.98
N LYS A 203 -5.99 10.21 -9.49
CA LYS A 203 -6.23 10.57 -10.91
C LYS A 203 -5.35 9.79 -11.90
N HIS A 204 -4.15 9.40 -11.50
CA HIS A 204 -3.24 8.59 -12.33
C HIS A 204 -3.45 7.09 -12.10
N PHE A 205 -3.83 6.71 -10.87
CA PHE A 205 -4.12 5.34 -10.52
C PHE A 205 -5.32 4.77 -11.29
N LEU A 206 -6.45 5.48 -11.32
CA LEU A 206 -7.69 4.93 -11.89
C LEU A 206 -7.55 4.53 -13.38
N PRO A 207 -7.03 5.40 -14.28
CA PRO A 207 -6.84 5.01 -15.68
C PRO A 207 -5.91 3.81 -15.84
N LEU A 208 -4.85 3.70 -15.03
CA LEU A 208 -3.94 2.57 -15.08
C LEU A 208 -4.64 1.27 -14.66
N ALA A 209 -5.33 1.30 -13.52
CA ALA A 209 -5.99 0.14 -12.96
C ALA A 209 -7.13 -0.37 -13.86
N PHE A 210 -7.97 0.55 -14.37
CA PHE A 210 -9.01 0.21 -15.34
C PHE A 210 -8.43 -0.21 -16.68
N GLY A 211 -7.38 0.44 -17.17
CA GLY A 211 -6.75 0.10 -18.45
C GLY A 211 -6.26 -1.34 -18.49
N ILE A 212 -5.47 -1.76 -17.50
CA ILE A 212 -4.98 -3.14 -17.40
C ILE A 212 -6.15 -4.12 -17.26
N THR A 213 -7.11 -3.81 -16.39
CA THR A 213 -8.27 -4.68 -16.14
C THR A 213 -9.14 -4.84 -17.40
N PHE A 214 -9.41 -3.76 -18.12
CA PHE A 214 -10.22 -3.79 -19.35
C PHE A 214 -9.50 -4.47 -20.50
N ILE A 215 -8.18 -4.35 -20.62
CA ILE A 215 -7.41 -5.12 -21.60
C ILE A 215 -7.58 -6.62 -21.32
N ILE A 216 -7.45 -7.04 -20.06
CA ILE A 216 -7.68 -8.44 -19.66
C ILE A 216 -9.12 -8.89 -19.97
N CYS A 217 -10.11 -8.07 -19.62
CA CYS A 217 -11.50 -8.36 -19.93
C CYS A 217 -11.76 -8.43 -21.45
N GLY A 218 -11.12 -7.59 -22.25
CA GLY A 218 -11.17 -7.62 -23.71
C GLY A 218 -10.65 -8.95 -24.26
N PHE A 219 -9.50 -9.41 -23.78
CA PHE A 219 -8.96 -10.72 -24.12
C PHE A 219 -9.90 -11.87 -23.75
N ILE A 220 -10.53 -11.81 -22.56
CA ILE A 220 -11.51 -12.81 -22.12
C ILE A 220 -12.76 -12.81 -23.02
N LEU A 221 -13.22 -11.63 -23.43
CA LEU A 221 -14.37 -11.47 -24.31
C LEU A 221 -14.06 -11.83 -25.77
N GLY A 222 -12.78 -11.89 -26.15
CA GLY A 222 -12.32 -12.16 -27.52
C GLY A 222 -12.46 -10.95 -28.45
N LEU A 223 -12.25 -9.75 -27.92
CA LEU A 223 -12.24 -8.48 -28.66
C LEU A 223 -10.85 -8.08 -29.14
#